data_AF-A0A1D2N9Q9-F1
#
_entry.id   AF-A0A1D2N9Q9-F1
#
_cell.length_a   1.000
_cell.length_b   1.000
_cell.length_c   1.000
_cell.angle_alpha   90.00
_cell.angle_beta   90.00
_cell.angle_gamma   90.00
#
_symmetry.space_group_name_H-M   'P 1'
#
loop_
_entity.id
_entity.type
_entity.pdbx_description
1 polymer ?
#
loop_
_entity_poly.entity_id
_entity_poly.type
_entity_poly.pdbx_seq_one_letter_code
_entity_poly.pdbx_strand_id
1 'polypeptide(L)'
;EEAAFPSSELERHGPGVNGWRSAKSATFPQELILQLESRAKLGHMQLLAHQYIIPETIELYIGEFLGEQDGTGEQSSSYSNKIDLDKAHFILLGHVTMSRNDSTGFKARELKSISMECRGSLVKLLIQNNYTNKYNRNQQQVALVAINLLGEKLEDDDEMTKSASQITFEEMSQSERDRSLFSPYEDLAFTMYVDIEVQDLIRKMDHKKQEAVLDERFDYASKLKSSIEHLRKSGELLAKYQLEKQIAASREDFQRAKEKKTQMDTYRDNLYKTLRIKQLLEPNGRVPENDEPGKVLGISGMTRSVTELSLPPTTSSAASTPGINE
;
A
#
# COMPACT_ATOMS: atom_id res chain seq x y z
N GLU A 1 -18.46 -6.00 6.96
CA GLU A 1 -17.78 -4.78 6.47
C GLU A 1 -18.81 -3.70 6.10
N GLU A 2 -18.38 -2.45 5.95
CA GLU A 2 -19.23 -1.36 5.44
C GLU A 2 -19.26 -1.40 3.90
N ALA A 3 -20.43 -1.28 3.27
CA ALA A 3 -20.59 -1.48 1.82
C ALA A 3 -19.73 -0.55 0.95
N ALA A 4 -19.40 0.65 1.44
CA ALA A 4 -18.54 1.60 0.73
C ALA A 4 -17.04 1.32 0.90
N PHE A 5 -16.66 0.41 1.80
CA PHE A 5 -15.27 0.10 2.18
C PHE A 5 -15.06 -1.43 2.27
N PRO A 6 -15.30 -2.17 1.17
CA PRO A 6 -15.18 -3.62 1.16
C PRO A 6 -13.73 -4.09 1.26
N SER A 7 -13.53 -5.35 1.64
CA SER A 7 -12.19 -5.96 1.76
C SER A 7 -11.42 -5.98 0.44
N SER A 8 -12.12 -6.04 -0.70
CA SER A 8 -11.51 -5.97 -2.04
C SER A 8 -10.75 -4.67 -2.31
N GLU A 9 -11.00 -3.59 -1.55
CA GLU A 9 -10.21 -2.36 -1.66
C GLU A 9 -8.78 -2.53 -1.12
N LEU A 10 -8.49 -3.58 -0.36
CA LEU A 10 -7.14 -3.91 0.12
C LEU A 10 -6.25 -4.56 -0.94
N GLU A 11 -6.82 -5.05 -2.05
CA GLU A 11 -6.05 -5.67 -3.14
C GLU A 11 -5.28 -4.66 -3.98
N ARG A 12 -5.63 -3.38 -3.88
CA ARG A 12 -5.01 -2.29 -4.64
C ARG A 12 -4.43 -1.26 -3.70
N HIS A 13 -3.26 -0.75 -4.06
CA HIS A 13 -2.63 0.36 -3.36
C HIS A 13 -2.60 1.60 -4.25
N GLY A 14 -2.76 2.77 -3.63
CA GLY A 14 -2.61 4.04 -4.32
C GLY A 14 -3.33 5.21 -3.65
N PRO A 15 -3.14 6.44 -4.14
CA PRO A 15 -3.69 7.65 -3.53
C PRO A 15 -5.21 7.73 -3.47
N GLY A 16 -5.91 6.96 -4.32
CA GLY A 16 -7.35 7.00 -4.46
C GLY A 16 -8.10 5.81 -3.86
N VAL A 17 -7.40 4.90 -3.17
CA VAL A 17 -8.04 3.74 -2.53
C VAL A 17 -8.52 4.12 -1.13
N ASN A 18 -9.68 3.58 -0.76
CA ASN A 18 -10.27 3.89 0.55
C ASN A 18 -9.90 2.84 1.61
N GLY A 19 -9.56 1.63 1.16
CA GLY A 19 -9.31 0.47 2.00
C GLY A 19 -10.58 -0.13 2.61
N TRP A 20 -10.38 -1.01 3.57
CA TRP A 20 -11.43 -1.75 4.26
C TRP A 20 -11.88 -1.07 5.54
N ARG A 21 -13.17 -1.19 5.86
CA ARG A 21 -13.73 -0.77 7.15
C ARG A 21 -14.74 -1.79 7.70
N SER A 22 -14.65 -2.03 9.00
CA SER A 22 -15.66 -2.83 9.70
C SER A 22 -17.05 -2.16 9.66
N ALA A 23 -18.10 -2.94 9.93
CA ALA A 23 -19.44 -2.37 10.07
C ALA A 23 -19.51 -1.42 11.28
N LYS A 24 -20.44 -0.47 11.27
CA LYS A 24 -20.71 0.38 12.43
C LYS A 24 -21.19 -0.48 13.60
N SER A 25 -20.73 -0.14 14.81
CA SER A 25 -20.97 -0.90 16.04
C SER A 25 -20.54 -2.36 15.90
N ALA A 26 -19.34 -2.56 15.34
CA ALA A 26 -18.77 -3.89 15.14
C ALA A 26 -18.61 -4.65 16.46
N THR A 27 -18.93 -5.93 16.44
CA THR A 27 -18.61 -6.86 17.52
C THR A 27 -17.20 -7.38 17.33
N PHE A 28 -16.35 -7.27 18.35
CA PHE A 28 -15.00 -7.79 18.27
C PHE A 28 -14.92 -9.26 18.75
N PRO A 29 -13.98 -10.06 18.20
CA PRO A 29 -12.95 -9.66 17.22
C PRO A 29 -13.50 -9.51 15.78
N GLN A 30 -12.79 -8.74 14.96
CA GLN A 30 -13.01 -8.67 13.51
C GLN A 30 -11.94 -9.49 12.79
N GLU A 31 -12.33 -10.24 11.77
CA GLU A 31 -11.42 -11.16 11.05
C GLU A 31 -11.24 -10.73 9.59
N LEU A 32 -9.98 -10.75 9.14
CA LEU A 32 -9.61 -10.61 7.74
C LEU A 32 -8.69 -11.77 7.36
N ILE A 33 -8.98 -12.45 6.26
CA ILE A 33 -8.16 -13.54 5.73
C ILE A 33 -7.73 -13.14 4.32
N LEU A 34 -6.42 -13.09 4.10
CA LEU A 34 -5.78 -12.76 2.83
C LEU A 34 -5.27 -14.05 2.22
N GLN A 35 -5.70 -14.36 0.99
CA GLN A 35 -5.12 -15.45 0.21
C GLN A 35 -3.98 -14.91 -0.64
N LEU A 36 -2.82 -15.56 -0.53
CA LEU A 36 -1.69 -15.28 -1.40
C LEU A 36 -1.92 -15.92 -2.77
N GLU A 37 -1.43 -15.28 -3.83
CA GLU A 37 -1.50 -15.82 -5.19
C GLU A 37 -0.85 -17.20 -5.31
N SER A 38 0.23 -17.40 -4.55
CA SER A 38 0.91 -18.69 -4.40
C SER A 38 1.45 -18.82 -2.99
N ARG A 39 1.76 -20.05 -2.57
CA ARG A 39 2.49 -20.30 -1.33
C ARG A 39 3.80 -19.49 -1.35
N ALA A 40 4.10 -18.80 -0.26
CA ALA A 40 5.23 -17.88 -0.21
C ALA A 40 5.93 -17.93 1.15
N LYS A 41 7.23 -17.61 1.15
CA LYS A 41 7.99 -17.26 2.34
C LYS A 41 7.86 -15.75 2.56
N LEU A 42 7.13 -15.34 3.59
CA LEU A 42 6.95 -13.94 3.94
C LEU A 42 8.08 -13.48 4.87
N GLY A 43 8.67 -12.34 4.52
CA GLY A 43 9.75 -11.66 5.25
C GLY A 43 9.29 -10.40 5.98
N HIS A 44 8.30 -9.70 5.39
CA HIS A 44 7.89 -8.38 5.88
C HIS A 44 6.41 -8.12 5.63
N MET A 45 5.76 -7.43 6.56
CA MET A 45 4.38 -7.00 6.49
C MET A 45 4.28 -5.52 6.89
N GLN A 46 3.45 -4.76 6.20
CA GLN A 46 3.12 -3.38 6.57
C GLN A 46 1.61 -3.18 6.65
N LEU A 47 1.13 -2.64 7.77
CA LEU A 47 -0.27 -2.35 8.02
C LEU A 47 -0.47 -0.84 8.10
N LEU A 48 -1.27 -0.27 7.20
CA LEU A 48 -1.63 1.15 7.23
C LEU A 48 -3.05 1.30 7.79
N ALA A 49 -3.18 1.73 9.05
CA ALA A 49 -4.45 2.01 9.67
C ALA A 49 -4.97 3.42 9.32
N HIS A 50 -6.30 3.55 9.31
CA HIS A 50 -6.97 4.83 9.09
C HIS A 50 -6.77 5.77 10.28
N GLN A 51 -6.67 7.07 10.04
CA GLN A 51 -6.23 8.08 11.03
C GLN A 51 -7.10 8.26 12.30
N TYR A 52 -8.26 7.62 12.43
CA TYR A 52 -9.08 7.74 13.65
C TYR A 52 -9.94 6.51 13.98
N ILE A 53 -9.87 5.44 13.19
CA ILE A 53 -10.54 4.15 13.46
C ILE A 53 -9.45 3.08 13.47
N ILE A 54 -8.45 3.34 14.32
CA ILE A 54 -7.21 2.57 14.41
C ILE A 54 -7.49 1.30 15.25
N PRO A 55 -7.23 0.09 14.73
CA PRO A 55 -7.19 -1.14 15.53
C PRO A 55 -6.24 -0.97 16.72
N GLU A 56 -6.51 -1.50 17.90
CA GLU A 56 -5.56 -1.41 19.02
C GLU A 56 -4.61 -2.61 19.01
N THR A 57 -5.13 -3.84 19.00
CA THR A 57 -4.35 -5.07 18.89
C THR A 57 -4.84 -5.93 17.73
N ILE A 58 -3.89 -6.45 16.95
CA ILE A 58 -4.14 -7.37 15.84
C ILE A 58 -3.29 -8.63 16.06
N GLU A 59 -3.94 -9.78 16.18
CA GLU A 59 -3.25 -11.07 16.15
C GLU A 59 -3.02 -11.50 14.70
N LEU A 60 -1.84 -12.06 14.44
CA LEU A 60 -1.39 -12.47 13.12
C LEU A 60 -1.26 -13.97 13.08
N TYR A 61 -1.86 -14.58 12.07
CA TYR A 61 -1.83 -16.01 11.82
C TYR A 61 -1.32 -16.26 10.41
N ILE A 62 -0.50 -17.29 10.23
CA ILE A 62 -0.18 -17.85 8.91
C ILE A 62 -1.02 -19.11 8.71
N GLY A 63 -1.62 -19.25 7.54
CA GLY A 63 -2.45 -20.38 7.19
C GLY A 63 -1.89 -21.16 6.02
N GLU A 64 -2.09 -22.47 6.07
CA GLU A 64 -1.75 -23.41 5.01
C GLU A 64 -2.94 -24.32 4.74
N PHE A 65 -3.20 -24.62 3.47
CA PHE A 65 -4.20 -25.61 3.12
C PHE A 65 -3.64 -26.99 3.39
N LEU A 66 -4.35 -27.79 4.19
CA LEU A 66 -4.01 -29.19 4.38
C LEU A 66 -4.29 -29.91 3.06
N GLY A 67 -3.22 -30.33 2.38
CA GLY A 67 -3.34 -31.23 1.25
C GLY A 67 -3.97 -32.54 1.71
N GLU A 68 -4.95 -33.05 0.95
CA GLU A 68 -5.47 -34.40 1.15
C GLU A 68 -4.29 -35.37 0.94
N GLN A 69 -3.71 -35.87 2.03
CA GLN A 69 -2.80 -37.01 2.00
C GLN A 69 -3.57 -38.33 1.84
N ASP A 70 -4.50 -38.38 0.89
CA ASP A 70 -5.04 -39.65 0.43
C ASP A 70 -4.42 -39.92 -0.95
N GLY A 71 -3.62 -41.00 -1.01
CA GLY A 71 -2.73 -41.37 -2.12
C GLY A 71 -3.43 -41.78 -3.42
N THR A 72 -4.34 -40.96 -3.92
CA THR A 72 -4.90 -41.06 -5.26
C THR A 72 -4.64 -39.74 -5.97
N GLY A 73 -3.57 -39.74 -6.79
CA GLY A 73 -3.08 -38.57 -7.51
C GLY A 73 -4.03 -38.07 -8.59
N GLU A 74 -5.09 -37.39 -8.18
CA GLU A 74 -5.82 -36.46 -9.04
C GLU A 74 -5.59 -35.05 -8.52
N GLN A 75 -4.59 -34.38 -9.11
CA GLN A 75 -4.40 -32.94 -8.96
C GLN A 75 -5.65 -32.24 -9.50
N SER A 76 -6.63 -32.01 -8.62
CA SER A 76 -7.77 -31.15 -8.92
C SER A 76 -7.32 -29.69 -8.90
N SER A 77 -6.62 -29.30 -9.97
CA SER A 77 -6.37 -27.92 -10.38
C SER A 77 -7.67 -27.29 -10.92
N SER A 78 -8.69 -27.26 -10.06
CA SER A 78 -9.93 -26.55 -10.30
C SER A 78 -9.98 -25.38 -9.32
N TYR A 79 -9.60 -24.20 -9.80
CA TYR A 79 -9.87 -22.91 -9.19
C TYR A 79 -11.39 -22.70 -9.06
N SER A 80 -12.05 -23.40 -8.14
CA SER A 80 -13.38 -23.01 -7.69
C SER A 80 -13.21 -21.81 -6.77
N ASN A 81 -13.84 -20.68 -7.11
CA ASN A 81 -13.80 -19.40 -6.37
C ASN A 81 -14.33 -19.44 -4.93
N LYS A 82 -14.44 -20.61 -4.30
CA LYS A 82 -14.82 -20.80 -2.91
C LYS A 82 -13.69 -21.53 -2.21
N ILE A 83 -12.85 -20.77 -1.52
CA ILE A 83 -11.85 -21.30 -0.61
C ILE A 83 -12.58 -22.02 0.52
N ASP A 84 -12.28 -23.30 0.71
CA ASP A 84 -12.78 -24.05 1.86
C ASP A 84 -11.87 -23.77 3.07
N LEU A 85 -12.27 -22.78 3.88
CA LEU A 85 -11.52 -22.38 5.07
C LEU A 85 -11.48 -23.49 6.13
N ASP A 86 -12.36 -24.49 6.08
CA ASP A 86 -12.33 -25.61 7.01
C ASP A 86 -11.10 -26.52 6.78
N LYS A 87 -10.52 -26.48 5.57
CA LYS A 87 -9.28 -27.18 5.23
C LYS A 87 -8.01 -26.37 5.51
N ALA A 88 -8.15 -25.13 5.98
CA ALA A 88 -7.01 -24.27 6.30
C ALA A 88 -6.59 -24.47 7.76
N HIS A 89 -5.31 -24.80 7.96
CA HIS A 89 -4.70 -24.82 9.28
C HIS A 89 -3.99 -23.49 9.54
N PHE A 90 -4.37 -22.78 10.60
CA PHE A 90 -3.77 -21.52 10.99
C PHE A 90 -2.87 -21.68 12.22
N ILE A 91 -1.66 -21.13 12.13
CA ILE A 91 -0.68 -21.05 13.20
C ILE A 91 -0.57 -19.60 13.64
N LEU A 92 -0.74 -19.33 14.94
CA LEU A 92 -0.53 -18.01 15.52
C LEU A 92 0.94 -17.63 15.40
N LEU A 93 1.24 -16.55 14.70
CA LEU A 93 2.57 -15.97 14.65
C LEU A 93 2.84 -15.13 15.89
N GLY A 94 1.86 -14.35 16.31
CA GLY A 94 1.96 -13.42 17.43
C GLY A 94 0.89 -12.35 17.36
N HIS A 95 1.11 -11.23 18.04
CA HIS A 95 0.23 -10.06 17.96
C HIS A 95 1.05 -8.80 17.77
N VAL A 96 0.38 -7.77 17.27
CA VAL A 96 0.95 -6.45 17.09
C VAL A 96 0.02 -5.42 17.69
N THR A 97 0.59 -4.46 18.42
CA THR A 97 -0.13 -3.30 18.95
C THR A 97 0.18 -2.08 18.10
N MET A 98 -0.89 -1.42 17.72
CA MET A 98 -0.90 -0.18 16.96
C MET A 98 -0.71 1.02 17.91
N SER A 99 -0.53 2.21 17.38
CA SER A 99 -0.22 3.43 18.13
C SER A 99 -1.33 4.46 17.97
N ARG A 100 -1.74 5.04 19.09
CA ARG A 100 -2.61 6.22 19.03
C ARG A 100 -1.86 7.40 18.40
N ASN A 101 -2.63 8.27 17.77
CA ASN A 101 -2.12 9.44 17.07
C ASN A 101 -2.72 10.75 17.62
N ASP A 102 -3.08 10.77 18.92
CA ASP A 102 -3.68 11.92 19.61
C ASP A 102 -2.86 13.21 19.40
N SER A 103 -1.53 13.08 19.43
CA SER A 103 -0.56 14.18 19.22
C SER A 103 -0.69 14.86 17.85
N THR A 104 -1.21 14.15 16.85
CA THR A 104 -1.45 14.67 15.48
C THR A 104 -2.86 15.23 15.30
N GLY A 105 -3.68 15.21 16.36
CA GLY A 105 -5.09 15.56 16.29
C GLY A 105 -5.91 14.61 15.43
N PHE A 106 -5.53 13.34 15.37
CA PHE A 106 -6.18 12.28 14.57
C PHE A 106 -6.16 12.53 13.05
N LYS A 107 -5.11 13.20 12.57
CA LYS A 107 -4.94 13.52 11.13
C LYS A 107 -3.99 12.56 10.43
N ALA A 108 -2.99 12.04 11.14
CA ALA A 108 -2.00 11.15 10.54
C ALA A 108 -2.53 9.71 10.50
N ARG A 109 -2.36 9.02 9.38
CA ARG A 109 -2.51 7.55 9.33
C ARG A 109 -1.37 6.91 10.12
N GLU A 110 -1.62 5.72 10.65
CA GLU A 110 -0.60 4.95 11.34
C GLU A 110 -0.10 3.83 10.44
N LEU A 111 1.22 3.76 10.24
CA LEU A 111 1.88 2.68 9.52
C LEU A 111 2.66 1.82 10.51
N LYS A 112 2.34 0.53 10.58
CA LYS A 112 3.08 -0.45 11.37
C LYS A 112 3.83 -1.39 10.43
N SER A 113 5.15 -1.45 10.56
CA SER A 113 6.00 -2.41 9.85
C SER A 113 6.36 -3.57 10.77
N ILE A 114 6.31 -4.79 10.24
CA ILE A 114 6.46 -6.04 10.98
C ILE A 114 7.39 -6.94 10.19
N SER A 115 8.52 -7.30 10.80
CA SER A 115 9.42 -8.32 10.26
C SER A 115 8.96 -9.69 10.74
N MET A 116 8.94 -10.66 9.84
CA MET A 116 8.47 -12.01 10.13
C MET A 116 9.20 -13.01 9.24
N GLU A 117 9.31 -14.25 9.68
CA GLU A 117 9.81 -15.34 8.85
C GLU A 117 8.82 -16.49 8.93
N CYS A 118 7.92 -16.56 7.95
CA CYS A 118 6.89 -17.58 7.92
C CYS A 118 6.62 -18.06 6.48
N ARG A 119 6.05 -19.25 6.36
CA ARG A 119 5.67 -19.86 5.08
C ARG A 119 4.19 -20.22 5.13
N GLY A 120 3.46 -19.92 4.07
CA GLY A 120 2.05 -20.30 3.96
C GLY A 120 1.40 -19.75 2.70
N SER A 121 0.09 -19.97 2.61
CA SER A 121 -0.75 -19.53 1.48
C SER A 121 -1.86 -18.57 1.91
N LEU A 122 -2.08 -18.44 3.22
CA LEU A 122 -3.09 -17.57 3.81
C LEU A 122 -2.45 -16.73 4.92
N VAL A 123 -2.89 -15.50 5.08
CA VAL A 123 -2.54 -14.64 6.21
C VAL A 123 -3.84 -14.19 6.86
N LYS A 124 -4.02 -14.49 8.15
CA LYS A 124 -5.20 -14.09 8.91
C LYS A 124 -4.85 -13.02 9.94
N LEU A 125 -5.62 -11.94 9.93
CA LEU A 125 -5.56 -10.84 10.89
C LEU A 125 -6.82 -10.92 11.76
N LEU A 126 -6.63 -11.13 13.06
CA LEU A 126 -7.72 -11.11 14.04
C LEU A 126 -7.60 -9.83 14.89
N ILE A 127 -8.45 -8.86 14.57
CA ILE A 127 -8.47 -7.54 15.20
C ILE A 127 -9.30 -7.61 16.47
N GLN A 128 -8.66 -7.46 17.63
CA GLN A 128 -9.29 -7.68 18.94
C GLN A 128 -10.10 -6.48 19.44
N ASN A 129 -9.69 -5.27 19.10
CA ASN A 129 -10.28 -4.03 19.63
C ASN A 129 -9.83 -2.82 18.81
N ASN A 130 -10.33 -1.64 19.18
CA ASN A 130 -10.04 -0.37 18.52
C ASN A 130 -9.73 0.72 19.54
N TYR A 131 -8.88 1.67 19.17
CA TYR A 131 -8.72 2.87 19.98
C TYR A 131 -9.98 3.75 19.92
N THR A 132 -10.41 4.19 21.10
CA THR A 132 -11.51 5.15 21.24
C THR A 132 -10.97 6.57 21.14
N ASN A 133 -11.67 7.43 20.39
CA ASN A 133 -11.39 8.86 20.31
C ASN A 133 -12.66 9.63 19.97
N LYS A 134 -12.56 10.95 19.85
CA LYS A 134 -13.71 11.83 19.58
C LYS A 134 -14.46 11.55 18.27
N TYR A 135 -13.80 10.93 17.28
CA TYR A 135 -14.39 10.58 15.98
C TYR A 135 -14.89 9.13 15.92
N ASN A 136 -14.41 8.24 16.78
CA ASN A 136 -14.77 6.81 16.83
C ASN A 136 -15.38 6.39 18.17
N ARG A 137 -16.06 7.31 18.87
CA ARG A 137 -16.56 7.05 20.23
C ARG A 137 -17.74 6.07 20.27
N ASN A 138 -18.68 6.24 19.35
CA ASN A 138 -19.97 5.54 19.39
C ASN A 138 -20.06 4.42 18.33
N GLN A 139 -19.20 4.47 17.31
CA GLN A 139 -19.24 3.54 16.18
C GLN A 139 -18.35 2.32 16.40
N GLN A 140 -17.34 2.38 17.28
CA GLN A 140 -16.44 1.25 17.57
C GLN A 140 -15.93 0.54 16.30
N GLN A 141 -15.54 1.33 15.30
CA GLN A 141 -15.09 0.83 14.01
C GLN A 141 -13.57 0.66 13.98
N VAL A 142 -13.11 -0.21 13.09
CA VAL A 142 -11.72 -0.35 12.67
C VAL A 142 -11.61 -0.23 11.16
N ALA A 143 -10.49 0.29 10.68
CA ALA A 143 -10.16 0.27 9.26
C ALA A 143 -8.66 0.11 9.02
N LEU A 144 -8.38 -0.70 8.00
CA LEU A 144 -7.07 -0.79 7.36
C LEU A 144 -7.21 -0.17 5.98
N VAL A 145 -6.38 0.82 5.70
CA VAL A 145 -6.35 1.51 4.41
C VAL A 145 -5.63 0.64 3.38
N ALA A 146 -4.56 -0.03 3.80
CA ALA A 146 -3.76 -0.89 2.94
C ALA A 146 -2.95 -1.90 3.75
N ILE A 147 -2.63 -3.04 3.13
CA ILE A 147 -1.81 -4.12 3.70
C ILE A 147 -0.77 -4.52 2.67
N ASN A 148 0.50 -4.38 3.02
CA ASN A 148 1.61 -4.82 2.18
C ASN A 148 2.20 -6.11 2.73
N LEU A 149 2.38 -7.13 1.88
CA LEU A 149 3.06 -8.38 2.21
C LEU A 149 4.23 -8.55 1.25
N LEU A 150 5.44 -8.64 1.79
CA LEU A 150 6.66 -8.81 1.01
C LEU A 150 7.31 -10.14 1.36
N GLY A 151 7.72 -10.86 0.33
CA GLY A 151 8.25 -12.20 0.45
C GLY A 151 8.59 -12.80 -0.91
N GLU A 152 9.00 -14.05 -0.87
CA GLU A 152 9.40 -14.81 -2.05
C GLU A 152 8.39 -15.92 -2.30
N LYS A 153 7.98 -16.08 -3.55
CA LYS A 153 7.17 -17.23 -3.96
C LYS A 153 7.98 -18.51 -3.70
N LEU A 154 7.34 -19.50 -3.11
CA LEU A 154 7.91 -20.84 -3.01
C LEU A 154 7.58 -21.60 -4.29
N GLU A 155 8.61 -22.17 -4.92
CA GLU A 155 8.44 -23.09 -6.03
C GLU A 155 7.99 -24.46 -5.50
N ASP A 156 7.19 -25.20 -6.28
CA ASP A 156 6.57 -26.45 -5.85
C ASP A 156 7.60 -27.54 -5.49
N ASP A 157 8.87 -27.40 -5.91
CA ASP A 157 9.96 -28.34 -5.66
C ASP A 157 10.65 -28.18 -4.28
N ASP A 158 10.31 -27.15 -3.50
CA ASP A 158 10.86 -26.92 -2.14
C ASP A 158 10.18 -27.81 -1.06
N GLU A 159 9.80 -29.05 -1.42
CA GLU A 159 9.18 -30.03 -0.49
C GLU A 159 10.15 -30.59 0.56
N MET A 160 11.45 -30.27 0.51
CA MET A 160 12.43 -30.83 1.43
C MET A 160 12.94 -29.81 2.47
N THR A 161 12.05 -29.23 3.27
CA THR A 161 12.38 -28.81 4.65
C THR A 161 11.11 -28.69 5.50
N LYS A 162 10.74 -29.78 6.15
CA LYS A 162 9.91 -29.77 7.37
C LYS A 162 10.73 -29.14 8.51
N SER A 163 10.90 -27.83 8.47
CA SER A 163 11.43 -27.07 9.60
C SER A 163 10.29 -26.27 10.18
N ALA A 164 9.70 -26.83 11.25
CA ALA A 164 8.79 -26.14 12.12
C ALA A 164 9.34 -24.73 12.43
N SER A 165 8.47 -23.76 12.20
CA SER A 165 8.60 -22.35 12.52
C SER A 165 9.32 -22.09 13.85
N GLN A 166 10.58 -21.70 13.80
CA GLN A 166 11.20 -20.94 14.88
C GLN A 166 10.86 -19.47 14.63
N ILE A 167 9.91 -18.95 15.41
CA ILE A 167 9.55 -17.54 15.40
C ILE A 167 10.29 -16.89 16.56
N THR A 168 11.24 -15.99 16.27
CA THR A 168 11.73 -15.01 17.23
C THR A 168 10.97 -13.71 17.02
N PHE A 169 9.97 -13.43 17.87
CA PHE A 169 9.37 -12.10 17.99
C PHE A 169 10.31 -11.22 18.84
N GLU A 170 11.34 -10.66 18.20
CA GLU A 170 12.14 -9.61 18.81
C GLU A 170 11.53 -8.25 18.45
N GLU A 171 10.68 -7.73 19.34
CA GLU A 171 10.30 -6.32 19.33
C GLU A 171 11.50 -5.45 19.75
N MET A 172 12.57 -5.32 18.94
CA MET A 172 13.58 -4.26 19.12
C MET A 172 14.58 -4.12 17.95
N SER A 173 14.70 -2.88 17.46
CA SER A 173 15.90 -2.28 16.82
C SER A 173 16.65 -3.07 15.72
N GLN A 174 15.95 -3.69 14.78
CA GLN A 174 16.54 -4.22 13.53
C GLN A 174 16.28 -3.33 12.30
N SER A 175 16.08 -2.02 12.51
CA SER A 175 15.59 -1.07 11.49
C SER A 175 16.52 -0.84 10.29
N GLU A 176 17.76 -1.29 10.32
CA GLU A 176 18.74 -1.00 9.27
C GLU A 176 19.02 -2.19 8.32
N ARG A 177 18.93 -3.45 8.79
CA ARG A 177 19.19 -4.62 7.93
C ARG A 177 17.98 -5.06 7.11
N ASP A 178 16.76 -4.92 7.63
CA ASP A 178 15.56 -5.22 6.84
C ASP A 178 15.22 -4.11 5.84
N ARG A 179 15.60 -2.87 6.14
CA ARG A 179 15.51 -1.75 5.18
C ARG A 179 16.37 -1.95 3.93
N SER A 180 17.36 -2.86 3.95
CA SER A 180 18.21 -3.14 2.79
C SER A 180 17.74 -4.30 1.93
N LEU A 181 16.78 -5.12 2.37
CA LEU A 181 16.28 -6.25 1.58
C LEU A 181 15.24 -5.83 0.55
N PHE A 182 14.44 -4.81 0.86
CA PHE A 182 13.38 -4.32 -0.02
C PHE A 182 13.69 -2.94 -0.56
N SER A 183 13.29 -2.69 -1.80
CA SER A 183 13.48 -1.38 -2.41
C SER A 183 12.69 -0.32 -1.64
N PRO A 184 13.21 0.90 -1.43
CA PRO A 184 12.41 1.99 -0.86
C PRO A 184 11.16 2.33 -1.69
N TYR A 185 11.06 1.81 -2.92
CA TYR A 185 9.92 1.95 -3.82
C TYR A 185 8.90 0.80 -3.74
N GLU A 186 9.12 -0.17 -2.84
CA GLU A 186 8.18 -1.22 -2.43
C GLU A 186 7.46 -0.87 -1.12
N ASP A 187 7.87 0.23 -0.47
CA ASP A 187 7.28 0.70 0.78
C ASP A 187 5.85 1.22 0.60
N LEU A 188 5.00 0.94 1.58
CA LEU A 188 3.59 1.33 1.54
C LEU A 188 3.38 2.85 1.59
N ALA A 189 4.24 3.61 2.29
CA ALA A 189 4.15 5.06 2.29
C ALA A 189 4.48 5.65 0.91
N PHE A 190 5.40 5.06 0.16
CA PHE A 190 5.64 5.47 -1.23
C PHE A 190 4.44 5.12 -2.11
N THR A 191 3.98 3.87 -2.06
CA THR A 191 2.92 3.35 -2.92
C THR A 191 1.57 4.06 -2.73
N MET A 192 1.26 4.50 -1.51
CA MET A 192 -0.02 5.14 -1.19
C MET A 192 -0.09 6.62 -1.51
N TYR A 193 1.04 7.32 -1.67
CA TYR A 193 1.05 8.79 -1.85
C TYR A 193 1.60 9.26 -3.19
N VAL A 194 2.11 8.35 -4.02
CA VAL A 194 2.65 8.67 -5.34
C VAL A 194 1.72 8.15 -6.43
N ASP A 195 1.64 8.85 -7.57
CA ASP A 195 0.89 8.40 -8.75
C ASP A 195 1.38 7.05 -9.30
N ILE A 196 0.46 6.14 -9.63
CA ILE A 196 0.75 4.73 -9.98
C ILE A 196 1.70 4.66 -11.19
N GLU A 197 1.44 5.41 -12.26
CA GLU A 197 2.31 5.39 -13.45
C GLU A 197 3.72 5.91 -13.15
N VAL A 198 3.82 6.90 -12.26
CA VAL A 198 5.11 7.43 -11.79
C VAL A 198 5.85 6.44 -10.91
N GLN A 199 5.16 5.66 -10.08
CA GLN A 199 5.78 4.60 -9.28
C GLN A 199 6.48 3.56 -10.16
N ASP A 200 5.79 3.05 -11.18
CA ASP A 200 6.35 2.06 -12.11
C ASP A 200 7.56 2.61 -12.86
N LEU A 201 7.48 3.88 -13.25
CA LEU A 201 8.56 4.56 -13.91
C LEU A 201 9.78 4.73 -12.97
N ILE A 202 9.56 5.11 -11.71
CA ILE A 202 10.61 5.22 -10.69
C ILE A 202 11.29 3.87 -10.47
N ARG A 203 10.54 2.77 -10.35
CA ARG A 203 11.11 1.41 -10.20
C ARG A 203 12.02 1.05 -11.38
N LYS A 204 11.56 1.30 -12.62
CA LYS A 204 12.35 1.06 -13.84
C LYS A 204 13.64 1.88 -13.88
N MET A 205 13.57 3.16 -13.51
CA MET A 205 14.77 4.00 -13.49
C MET A 205 15.71 3.67 -12.33
N ASP A 206 15.19 3.22 -11.19
CA ASP A 206 16.04 2.79 -10.08
C ASP A 206 16.83 1.54 -10.47
N HIS A 207 16.19 0.58 -11.13
CA HIS A 207 16.88 -0.57 -11.69
C HIS A 207 17.99 -0.16 -12.68
N LYS A 208 17.69 0.71 -13.65
CA LYS A 208 18.69 1.25 -14.58
C LYS A 208 19.81 2.03 -13.89
N LYS A 209 19.49 2.71 -12.79
CA LYS A 209 20.49 3.44 -12.01
C LYS A 209 21.44 2.46 -11.35
N GLN A 210 20.94 1.34 -10.83
CA GLN A 210 21.77 0.28 -10.26
C GLN A 210 22.67 -0.35 -11.34
N GLU A 211 22.13 -0.68 -12.51
CA GLU A 211 22.91 -1.16 -13.67
C GLU A 211 23.99 -0.15 -14.08
N ALA A 212 23.64 1.13 -14.23
CA ALA A 212 24.58 2.18 -14.61
C ALA A 212 25.71 2.38 -13.57
N VAL A 213 25.44 2.16 -12.29
CA VAL A 213 26.48 2.18 -11.24
C VAL A 213 27.43 0.99 -11.39
N LEU A 214 26.92 -0.20 -11.70
CA LEU A 214 27.74 -1.40 -11.93
C LEU A 214 28.60 -1.28 -13.20
N ASP A 215 28.06 -0.64 -14.25
CA ASP A 215 28.76 -0.37 -15.51
C ASP A 215 29.67 0.87 -15.45
N GLU A 216 29.84 1.47 -14.26
CA GLU A 216 30.65 2.68 -14.03
C GLU A 216 30.21 3.92 -14.88
N ARG A 217 28.96 3.93 -15.34
CA ARG A 217 28.32 5.04 -16.07
C ARG A 217 27.79 6.08 -15.07
N PHE A 218 28.70 6.69 -14.30
CA PHE A 218 28.33 7.54 -13.15
C PHE A 218 27.52 8.79 -13.52
N ASP A 219 27.81 9.43 -14.65
CA ASP A 219 27.03 10.58 -15.13
C ASP A 219 25.58 10.19 -15.45
N TYR A 220 25.39 9.04 -16.08
CA TYR A 220 24.06 8.49 -16.36
C TYR A 220 23.32 8.12 -15.07
N ALA A 221 23.99 7.43 -14.14
CA ALA A 221 23.42 7.10 -12.83
C ALA A 221 23.02 8.37 -12.05
N SER A 222 23.81 9.44 -12.13
CA SER A 222 23.50 10.74 -11.52
C SER A 222 22.25 11.39 -12.13
N LYS A 223 22.11 11.37 -13.46
CA LYS A 223 20.90 11.85 -14.16
C LYS A 223 19.66 11.05 -13.79
N LEU A 224 19.76 9.72 -13.70
CA LEU A 224 18.67 8.85 -13.25
C LEU A 224 18.26 9.17 -11.81
N LYS A 225 19.23 9.29 -10.89
CA LYS A 225 18.97 9.66 -9.49
C LYS A 225 18.21 10.98 -9.37
N SER A 226 18.64 12.01 -10.09
CA SER A 226 17.96 13.31 -10.08
C SER A 226 16.56 13.25 -10.67
N SER A 227 16.38 12.48 -11.74
CA SER A 227 15.08 12.32 -12.40
C SER A 227 14.10 11.56 -11.51
N ILE A 228 14.57 10.54 -10.78
CA ILE A 228 13.78 9.80 -9.78
C ILE A 228 13.28 10.73 -8.68
N GLU A 229 14.14 11.60 -8.13
CA GLU A 229 13.72 12.55 -7.07
C GLU A 229 12.69 13.58 -7.60
N HIS A 230 12.87 14.07 -8.83
CA HIS A 230 11.88 14.97 -9.45
C HIS A 230 10.55 14.23 -9.65
N LEU A 231 10.58 13.02 -10.19
CA LEU A 231 9.39 12.20 -10.39
C LEU A 231 8.67 11.91 -9.09
N ARG A 232 9.39 11.64 -7.99
CA ARG A 232 8.73 11.41 -6.70
C ARG A 232 7.85 12.59 -6.30
N LYS A 233 8.42 13.81 -6.32
CA LYS A 233 7.68 15.04 -5.99
C LYS A 233 6.54 15.33 -6.95
N SER A 234 6.76 15.13 -8.24
CA SER A 234 5.73 15.30 -9.26
C SER A 234 4.63 14.25 -9.15
N GLY A 235 4.97 13.03 -8.74
CA GLY A 235 4.03 11.93 -8.51
C GLY A 235 3.15 12.18 -7.30
N GLU A 236 3.67 12.79 -6.22
CA GLU A 236 2.85 13.29 -5.10
C GLU A 236 1.85 14.35 -5.55
N LEU A 237 2.25 15.26 -6.44
CA LEU A 237 1.34 16.27 -6.99
C LEU A 237 0.27 15.66 -7.90
N LEU A 238 0.64 14.69 -8.75
CA LEU A 238 -0.31 13.95 -9.59
C LEU A 238 -1.31 13.15 -8.73
N ALA A 239 -0.84 12.52 -7.65
CA ALA A 239 -1.68 11.86 -6.66
C ALA A 239 -2.72 12.82 -6.06
N LYS A 240 -2.31 14.05 -5.72
CA LYS A 240 -3.22 15.09 -5.24
C LYS A 240 -4.28 15.45 -6.28
N TYR A 241 -3.91 15.66 -7.54
CA TYR A 241 -4.89 15.94 -8.60
C TYR A 241 -5.86 14.78 -8.84
N GLN A 242 -5.39 13.54 -8.74
CA GLN A 242 -6.22 12.35 -8.82
C GLN A 242 -7.29 12.34 -7.71
N LEU A 243 -6.91 12.66 -6.47
CA LEU A 243 -7.84 12.73 -5.36
C LEU A 243 -8.85 13.88 -5.53
N GLU A 244 -8.39 15.07 -5.94
CA GLU A 244 -9.28 16.21 -6.23
C GLU A 244 -10.29 15.87 -7.34
N LYS A 245 -9.87 15.13 -8.37
CA LYS A 245 -10.74 14.63 -9.43
C LYS A 245 -11.81 13.68 -8.88
N GLN A 246 -11.44 12.73 -8.02
CA GLN A 246 -12.38 11.78 -7.41
C GLN A 246 -13.40 12.49 -6.51
N ILE A 247 -12.95 13.47 -5.72
CA ILE A 247 -13.84 14.28 -4.86
C ILE A 247 -14.81 15.11 -5.70
N ALA A 248 -14.36 15.70 -6.82
CA ALA A 248 -15.24 16.42 -7.72
C ALA A 248 -16.28 15.49 -8.36
N ALA A 249 -15.85 14.31 -8.82
CA ALA A 249 -16.73 13.32 -9.41
C ALA A 249 -17.78 12.79 -8.41
N SER A 250 -17.40 12.56 -7.15
CA SER A 250 -18.35 12.09 -6.11
C SER A 250 -19.36 13.15 -5.69
N ARG A 251 -19.08 14.43 -5.97
CA ARG A 251 -19.99 15.55 -5.78
C ARG A 251 -20.78 15.90 -7.05
N GLU A 252 -20.69 15.07 -8.09
CA GLU A 252 -21.31 15.29 -9.39
C GLU A 252 -20.85 16.58 -10.10
N ASP A 253 -19.72 17.16 -9.67
CA ASP A 253 -19.06 18.28 -10.35
C ASP A 253 -18.15 17.72 -11.46
N PHE A 254 -18.81 17.20 -12.50
CA PHE A 254 -18.12 16.57 -13.64
C PHE A 254 -17.25 17.56 -14.42
N GLN A 255 -17.60 18.84 -14.42
CA GLN A 255 -16.82 19.87 -15.08
C GLN A 255 -15.46 20.05 -14.38
N ARG A 256 -15.45 20.19 -13.05
CA ARG A 256 -14.21 20.26 -12.28
C ARG A 256 -13.40 18.96 -12.35
N ALA A 257 -14.06 17.80 -12.35
CA ALA A 257 -13.39 16.51 -12.53
C ALA A 257 -12.68 16.43 -13.91
N LYS A 258 -13.32 16.92 -14.97
CA LYS A 258 -12.74 17.00 -16.32
C LYS A 258 -11.55 17.94 -16.35
N GLU A 259 -11.65 19.12 -15.75
CA GLU A 259 -10.54 20.07 -15.65
C GLU A 259 -9.32 19.46 -14.93
N LYS A 260 -9.56 18.76 -13.82
CA LYS A 260 -8.48 18.08 -13.07
C LYS A 260 -7.83 16.98 -13.90
N LYS A 261 -8.60 16.21 -14.67
CA LYS A 261 -8.04 15.24 -15.62
C LYS A 261 -7.12 15.90 -16.64
N THR A 262 -7.58 16.97 -17.30
CA THR A 262 -6.76 17.70 -18.28
C THR A 262 -5.49 18.28 -17.66
N GLN A 263 -5.57 18.81 -16.43
CA GLN A 263 -4.40 19.29 -15.68
C GLN A 263 -3.39 18.17 -15.40
N MET A 264 -3.85 16.99 -15.00
CA MET A 264 -3.00 15.82 -14.80
C MET A 264 -2.30 15.41 -16.09
N ASP A 265 -3.04 15.23 -17.18
CA ASP A 265 -2.51 14.76 -18.45
C ASP A 265 -1.47 15.74 -19.00
N THR A 266 -1.79 17.04 -18.98
CA THR A 266 -0.86 18.10 -19.42
C THR A 266 0.40 18.17 -18.56
N TYR A 267 0.24 18.05 -17.24
CA TYR A 267 1.38 18.09 -16.31
C TYR A 267 2.29 16.87 -16.52
N ARG A 268 1.72 15.67 -16.67
CA ARG A 268 2.45 14.42 -16.92
C ARG A 268 3.21 14.49 -18.24
N ASP A 269 2.59 14.94 -19.32
CA ASP A 269 3.25 15.07 -20.62
C ASP A 269 4.44 16.03 -20.57
N ASN A 270 4.26 17.18 -19.92
CA ASN A 270 5.33 18.17 -19.77
C ASN A 270 6.47 17.65 -18.89
N LEU A 271 6.14 16.95 -17.81
CA LEU A 271 7.11 16.31 -16.92
C LEU A 271 7.96 15.29 -17.69
N TYR A 272 7.32 14.38 -18.43
CA TYR A 272 8.04 13.32 -19.14
C TYR A 272 8.92 13.84 -20.27
N LYS A 273 8.48 14.90 -20.96
CA LYS A 273 9.29 15.60 -21.96
C LYS A 273 10.48 16.33 -21.32
N THR A 274 10.25 17.04 -20.21
CA THR A 274 11.27 17.80 -19.49
C THR A 274 12.38 16.89 -18.97
N LEU A 275 12.00 15.76 -18.38
CA LEU A 275 12.93 14.75 -17.86
C LEU A 275 13.52 13.86 -18.96
N ARG A 276 13.04 13.96 -20.20
CA ARG A 276 13.43 13.10 -21.32
C ARG A 276 13.38 11.61 -20.98
N ILE A 277 12.28 11.19 -20.35
CA ILE A 277 12.12 9.84 -19.79
C ILE A 277 12.47 8.73 -20.78
N LYS A 278 12.02 8.83 -22.03
CA LYS A 278 12.32 7.83 -23.07
C LYS A 278 13.82 7.73 -23.37
N GLN A 279 14.55 8.85 -23.33
CA GLN A 279 16.00 8.87 -23.53
C GLN A 279 16.71 8.24 -22.33
N LEU A 280 16.31 8.60 -21.11
CA LEU A 280 16.89 8.06 -19.87
C LEU A 280 16.59 6.58 -19.67
N LEU A 281 15.48 6.07 -20.20
CA LEU A 281 15.18 4.63 -20.12
C LEU A 281 15.90 3.81 -21.18
N GLU A 282 16.55 4.39 -22.18
CA GLU A 282 17.33 3.64 -23.19
C GLU A 282 16.60 2.38 -23.74
N PRO A 283 15.31 2.45 -24.15
CA PRO A 283 14.54 1.25 -24.52
C PRO A 283 15.08 0.55 -25.77
N ASN A 284 15.84 1.28 -26.61
CA ASN A 284 16.45 0.79 -27.84
C ASN A 284 17.97 0.58 -27.67
N GLY A 285 18.45 0.46 -26.43
CA GLY A 285 19.86 0.35 -26.11
C GLY A 285 20.52 1.69 -25.78
N ARG A 286 21.83 1.63 -25.57
CA ARG A 286 22.66 2.70 -25.00
C ARG A 286 22.57 4.00 -25.81
N VAL A 287 22.41 5.11 -25.10
CA VAL A 287 22.36 6.47 -25.67
C VAL A 287 23.57 7.26 -25.14
N PRO A 288 24.60 7.56 -25.96
CA PRO A 288 25.83 8.22 -25.51
C PRO A 288 25.61 9.55 -24.76
N GLU A 289 24.59 10.32 -25.14
CA GLU A 289 24.24 11.60 -24.51
C GLU A 289 23.84 11.45 -23.02
N ASN A 290 23.47 10.25 -22.59
CA ASN A 290 23.21 9.96 -21.19
C ASN A 290 24.51 9.87 -20.38
N ASP A 291 25.63 9.52 -21.01
CA ASP A 291 26.95 9.42 -20.37
C ASP A 291 27.70 10.74 -20.32
N GLU A 292 27.28 11.74 -21.10
CA GLU A 292 27.93 13.05 -21.11
C GLU A 292 27.73 13.83 -19.79
N PRO A 293 28.74 14.55 -19.28
CA PRO A 293 28.58 15.39 -18.11
C PRO A 293 27.55 16.49 -18.40
N GLY A 294 26.44 16.49 -17.66
CA GLY A 294 25.26 17.27 -18.03
C GLY A 294 24.56 17.93 -16.85
N LYS A 295 23.80 18.98 -17.15
CA LYS A 295 23.03 19.75 -16.17
C LYS A 295 21.97 18.87 -15.51
N VAL A 296 22.19 18.53 -14.24
CA VAL A 296 21.20 17.91 -13.37
C VAL A 296 20.00 18.85 -13.25
N LEU A 297 18.78 18.36 -13.51
CA LEU A 297 17.58 19.19 -13.45
C LEU A 297 17.33 19.57 -11.98
N GLY A 298 17.59 20.84 -11.66
CA GLY A 298 17.36 21.38 -10.32
C GLY A 298 15.89 21.37 -9.94
N ILE A 299 15.58 20.81 -8.78
CA ILE A 299 14.26 20.83 -8.12
C ILE A 299 14.01 22.21 -7.50
N SER A 300 13.77 23.23 -8.32
CA SER A 300 13.39 24.56 -7.83
C SER A 300 11.88 24.75 -7.87
N GLY A 301 11.23 24.91 -6.72
CA GLY A 301 9.87 25.47 -6.62
C GLY A 301 8.71 24.58 -6.13
N MET A 302 8.93 23.32 -5.74
CA MET A 302 7.85 22.45 -5.24
C MET A 302 8.09 22.02 -3.79
N THR A 303 7.71 22.89 -2.85
CA THR A 303 7.64 22.58 -1.42
C THR A 303 6.20 22.70 -0.94
N ARG A 304 5.53 21.54 -0.78
CA ARG A 304 4.50 21.27 0.25
C ARG A 304 4.20 19.78 0.23
N SER A 305 4.57 19.11 1.33
CA SER A 305 4.33 17.68 1.55
C SER A 305 2.83 17.37 1.56
N VAL A 306 2.42 16.27 0.94
CA VAL A 306 1.02 15.84 0.82
C VAL A 306 0.50 15.19 2.12
N THR A 307 1.33 15.06 3.15
CA THR A 307 1.01 14.46 4.45
C THR A 307 -0.09 15.20 5.25
N GLU A 308 -0.60 16.34 4.76
CA GLU A 308 -1.66 17.15 5.40
C GLU A 308 -2.99 17.20 4.61
N LEU A 309 -3.37 16.11 3.94
CA LEU A 309 -4.71 16.03 3.34
C LEU A 309 -5.78 15.87 4.42
N SER A 310 -6.42 17.01 4.72
CA SER A 310 -7.63 17.10 5.54
C SER A 310 -8.84 16.60 4.74
N LEU A 311 -9.68 15.79 5.40
CA LEU A 311 -10.97 15.36 4.87
C LEU A 311 -11.87 16.57 4.56
N PRO A 312 -12.79 16.46 3.58
CA PRO A 312 -13.81 17.47 3.40
C PRO A 312 -14.70 17.56 4.65
N PRO A 313 -15.21 18.76 5.00
CA PRO A 313 -16.19 18.88 6.06
C PRO A 313 -17.43 18.06 5.71
N THR A 314 -17.85 17.19 6.63
CA THR A 314 -19.15 16.52 6.56
C THR A 314 -20.24 17.58 6.57
N THR A 315 -20.89 17.79 5.43
CA THR A 315 -22.14 18.56 5.37
C THR A 315 -23.21 17.78 6.12
N SER A 316 -23.50 18.22 7.35
CA SER A 316 -24.74 17.86 8.04
C SER A 316 -25.89 18.47 7.24
N SER A 317 -26.59 17.66 6.43
CA SER A 317 -27.89 18.07 5.90
C SER A 317 -28.90 18.03 7.05
N ALA A 318 -29.18 19.20 7.64
CA ALA A 318 -30.33 19.34 8.52
C ALA A 318 -31.59 19.28 7.64
N ALA A 319 -32.22 18.11 7.61
CA ALA A 319 -33.55 17.95 7.05
C ALA A 319 -34.53 18.77 7.90
N SER A 320 -35.28 19.63 7.22
CA SER A 320 -36.34 20.46 7.78
C SER A 320 -37.50 19.60 8.29
N THR A 321 -37.97 19.85 9.51
CA THR A 321 -39.25 19.35 10.00
C THR A 321 -40.29 20.47 9.86
N PRO A 322 -41.47 20.24 9.25
CA PRO A 322 -42.53 21.24 9.21
C PRO A 322 -43.24 21.31 10.56
N GLY A 323 -43.37 22.51 11.11
CA GLY A 323 -44.15 22.79 12.30
C GLY A 323 -45.65 22.63 12.03
N ILE A 324 -46.31 21.87 12.90
CA ILE A 324 -47.76 21.73 12.99
C ILE A 324 -48.29 22.83 13.90
N ASN A 325 -49.35 23.49 13.45
CA ASN A 325 -50.15 24.48 14.18
C ASN A 325 -50.66 23.94 15.54
N GLU A 326 -50.55 24.77 16.58
CA GLU A 326 -51.70 25.29 17.35
C GLU A 326 -51.30 26.56 18.11
#